data_AF-A0AAU0WHW9-F1
#
_entry.id   AF-A0AAU0WHW9-F1
#
_cell.length_a   1.000
_cell.length_b   1.000
_cell.length_c   1.000
_cell.angle_alpha   90.00
_cell.angle_beta   90.00
_cell.angle_gamma   90.00
#
_symmetry.space_group_name_H-M   'P 1'
#
loop_
_entity.id
_entity.type
_entity.pdbx_description
1 polymer ?
#
loop_
_entity_poly.entity_id
_entity_poly.type
_entity_poly.pdbx_seq_one_letter_code
_entity_poly.pdbx_strand_id
1 'polypeptide(L)'
;MTNSAARTATIALVGDRSPNVVSHTRIPLLLDSLARHDRLVLDAYWIPSGDAEAADAVLGFDAVWVLPGSPYRSEAGVLRAIRTAREEGIPFLGTCGGFQHALLEYARDVCGLTGVAHAENDPGAEDLLIEPLACSLVGHAAAVTVEPGTLAESAIGSGRTVERYFCSYGPSRHLDTLRAHGLRLSGHDEDGQVRVAELPGHPFFLATLFQPELSGDGSRPHPVIRALARAATAHASERVRAAV
;
A
#
# COMPACT_ATOMS: atom_id res chain seq x y z
N MET A 1 -25.07 -21.81 21.95
CA MET A 1 -24.34 -20.57 21.65
C MET A 1 -22.88 -20.96 21.44
N THR A 2 -22.54 -21.37 20.22
CA THR A 2 -21.17 -21.73 19.87
C THR A 2 -20.32 -20.46 19.87
N ASN A 3 -19.39 -20.40 20.81
CA ASN A 3 -18.38 -19.37 20.90
C ASN A 3 -17.48 -19.50 19.66
N SER A 4 -17.80 -18.80 18.58
CA SER A 4 -16.91 -18.67 17.43
C SER A 4 -15.68 -17.91 17.91
N ALA A 5 -14.61 -18.62 18.28
CA ALA A 5 -13.33 -17.99 18.56
C ALA A 5 -12.97 -17.11 17.35
N ALA A 6 -12.73 -15.83 17.59
CA ALA A 6 -12.36 -14.90 16.53
C ALA A 6 -11.07 -15.41 15.89
N ARG A 7 -11.12 -15.72 14.59
CA ARG A 7 -9.93 -16.13 13.83
C ARG A 7 -8.98 -14.95 13.74
N THR A 8 -7.70 -15.18 14.02
CA THR A 8 -6.65 -14.18 13.78
C THR A 8 -6.58 -13.86 12.29
N ALA A 9 -6.59 -12.57 11.95
CA ALA A 9 -6.48 -12.12 10.57
C ALA A 9 -5.05 -12.38 10.05
N THR A 10 -4.96 -12.88 8.83
CA THR A 10 -3.70 -13.14 8.13
C THR A 10 -3.36 -11.97 7.21
N ILE A 11 -2.10 -11.55 7.15
CA ILE A 11 -1.64 -10.48 6.28
C ILE A 11 -0.44 -10.94 5.43
N ALA A 12 -0.53 -10.72 4.12
CA ALA A 12 0.59 -10.92 3.21
C ALA A 12 1.42 -9.64 3.11
N LEU A 13 2.69 -9.73 3.50
CA LEU A 13 3.70 -8.67 3.39
C LEU A 13 4.51 -8.91 2.12
N VAL A 14 4.13 -8.26 1.02
CA VAL A 14 4.71 -8.49 -0.31
C VAL A 14 5.90 -7.56 -0.53
N GLY A 15 7.06 -8.14 -0.85
CA GLY A 15 8.29 -7.39 -1.14
C GLY A 15 9.54 -8.21 -0.88
N ASP A 16 10.71 -7.67 -1.22
CA ASP A 16 11.97 -8.39 -1.06
C ASP A 16 12.63 -8.05 0.27
N ARG A 17 12.38 -8.90 1.29
CA ARG A 17 12.87 -8.67 2.66
C ARG A 17 14.36 -8.40 2.67
N SER A 18 14.75 -7.31 3.34
CA SER A 18 16.13 -6.89 3.45
C SER A 18 16.35 -6.16 4.77
N PRO A 19 17.39 -6.50 5.56
CA PRO A 19 17.74 -5.77 6.76
C PRO A 19 18.27 -4.35 6.48
N ASN A 20 18.64 -4.06 5.23
CA ASN A 20 19.13 -2.75 4.81
C ASN A 20 18.00 -1.76 4.53
N VAL A 21 16.75 -2.22 4.49
CA VAL A 21 15.57 -1.38 4.30
C VAL A 21 14.95 -1.10 5.67
N VAL A 22 15.04 0.15 6.14
CA VAL A 22 14.65 0.52 7.50
C VAL A 22 13.16 0.25 7.78
N SER A 23 12.28 0.44 6.80
CA SER A 23 10.85 0.10 6.96
C SER A 23 10.67 -1.40 7.24
N HIS A 24 11.39 -2.28 6.55
CA HIS A 24 11.33 -3.73 6.76
C HIS A 24 11.71 -4.16 8.18
N THR A 25 12.72 -3.51 8.77
CA THR A 25 13.17 -3.83 10.14
C THR A 25 12.18 -3.35 11.20
N ARG A 26 11.35 -2.35 10.89
CA ARG A 26 10.33 -1.81 11.79
C ARG A 26 9.02 -2.58 11.80
N ILE A 27 8.67 -3.28 10.72
CA ILE A 27 7.36 -3.97 10.60
C ILE A 27 7.07 -4.91 11.79
N PRO A 28 7.97 -5.81 12.22
CA PRO A 28 7.68 -6.67 13.37
C PRO A 28 7.33 -5.88 14.64
N LEU A 29 8.03 -4.77 14.90
CA LEU A 29 7.77 -3.89 16.05
C LEU A 29 6.40 -3.21 15.97
N LEU A 30 5.99 -2.83 14.76
CA LEU A 30 4.69 -2.21 14.50
C LEU A 30 3.55 -3.21 14.70
N LEU A 31 3.72 -4.46 14.23
CA LEU A 31 2.76 -5.54 14.46
C LEU A 31 2.64 -5.88 15.95
N ASP A 32 3.76 -5.98 16.68
CA ASP A 32 3.76 -6.17 18.13
C ASP A 32 3.07 -5.01 18.86
N SER A 33 3.27 -3.78 18.38
CA SER A 33 2.64 -2.59 18.95
C SER A 33 1.13 -2.56 18.72
N LEU A 34 0.67 -2.93 17.52
CA LEU A 34 -0.76 -3.13 17.22
C LEU A 34 -1.41 -4.15 18.16
N ALA A 35 -0.74 -5.29 18.38
CA ALA A 35 -1.24 -6.32 19.27
C ALA A 35 -1.35 -5.81 20.73
N ARG A 36 -0.29 -5.17 21.24
CA ARG A 36 -0.23 -4.70 22.63
C ARG A 36 -1.13 -3.52 22.95
N HIS A 37 -1.22 -2.54 22.05
CA HIS A 37 -1.89 -1.27 22.33
C HIS A 37 -3.27 -1.16 21.70
N ASP A 38 -3.47 -1.76 20.53
CA ASP A 38 -4.72 -1.66 19.77
C ASP A 38 -5.58 -2.94 19.86
N ARG A 39 -5.03 -4.04 20.43
CA ARG A 39 -5.64 -5.37 20.46
C ARG A 39 -5.97 -5.90 19.06
N LEU A 40 -5.16 -5.50 18.08
CA LEU A 40 -5.23 -5.97 16.70
C LEU A 40 -4.08 -6.94 16.47
N VAL A 41 -4.39 -8.24 16.46
CA VAL A 41 -3.40 -9.31 16.24
C VAL A 41 -3.48 -9.73 14.77
N LEU A 42 -2.36 -9.62 14.07
CA LEU A 42 -2.21 -10.06 12.69
C LEU A 42 -1.17 -11.17 12.61
N ASP A 43 -1.49 -12.24 11.89
CA ASP A 43 -0.55 -13.30 11.54
C ASP A 43 0.08 -12.97 10.19
N ALA A 44 1.35 -12.57 10.21
CA ALA A 44 2.00 -11.93 9.07
C ALA A 44 2.95 -12.86 8.32
N TYR A 45 2.79 -12.92 7.00
CA TYR A 45 3.56 -13.78 6.11
C TYR A 45 4.33 -12.92 5.11
N TRP A 46 5.66 -13.06 5.11
CA TRP A 46 6.47 -12.35 4.13
C TRP A 46 6.48 -13.12 2.81
N ILE A 47 6.01 -12.48 1.74
CA ILE A 47 5.94 -13.05 0.39
C ILE A 47 6.97 -12.33 -0.50
N PRO A 48 8.09 -12.98 -0.86
CA PRO A 48 9.05 -12.44 -1.82
C PRO A 48 8.38 -12.07 -3.15
N SER A 49 8.89 -11.03 -3.84
CA SER A 49 8.24 -10.55 -5.07
C SER A 49 8.15 -11.62 -6.17
N GLY A 50 9.17 -12.50 -6.28
CA GLY A 50 9.14 -13.63 -7.22
C GLY A 50 8.09 -14.69 -6.87
N ASP A 51 7.88 -14.97 -5.58
CA ASP A 51 6.87 -15.94 -5.13
C ASP A 51 5.45 -15.41 -5.35
N ALA A 52 5.29 -14.07 -5.35
CA ALA A 52 4.03 -13.40 -5.64
C ALA A 52 3.56 -13.54 -7.10
N GLU A 53 4.37 -14.12 -8.00
CA GLU A 53 3.93 -14.47 -9.36
C GLU A 53 2.94 -15.63 -9.40
N ALA A 54 2.86 -16.46 -8.35
CA ALA A 54 1.85 -17.51 -8.27
C ALA A 54 0.44 -16.91 -8.17
N ALA A 55 -0.52 -17.53 -8.87
CA ALA A 55 -1.88 -16.99 -9.00
C ALA A 55 -2.62 -16.85 -7.65
N ASP A 56 -2.30 -17.71 -6.70
CA ASP A 56 -2.89 -17.81 -5.37
C ASP A 56 -2.00 -17.24 -4.26
N ALA A 57 -0.85 -16.62 -4.59
CA ALA A 57 0.16 -16.21 -3.61
C ALA A 57 -0.39 -15.35 -2.46
N VAL A 58 -1.37 -14.49 -2.76
CA VAL A 58 -2.04 -13.64 -1.77
C VAL A 58 -3.54 -13.92 -1.66
N LEU A 59 -4.06 -14.93 -2.38
CA LEU A 59 -5.47 -15.27 -2.35
C LEU A 59 -5.84 -15.87 -0.98
N GLY A 60 -6.94 -15.38 -0.41
CA GLY A 60 -7.45 -15.87 0.87
C GLY A 60 -6.82 -15.25 2.11
N PHE A 61 -5.79 -14.40 1.95
CA PHE A 61 -5.34 -13.51 3.01
C PHE A 61 -6.40 -12.47 3.36
N ASP A 62 -6.34 -11.93 4.58
CA ASP A 62 -7.28 -10.91 5.03
C ASP A 62 -6.82 -9.49 4.77
N ALA A 63 -5.55 -9.33 4.43
CA ALA A 63 -4.98 -8.10 3.92
C ALA A 63 -3.72 -8.38 3.11
N VAL A 64 -3.42 -7.48 2.17
CA VAL A 64 -2.17 -7.43 1.43
C VAL A 64 -1.51 -6.08 1.70
N TRP A 65 -0.22 -6.12 2.05
CA TRP A 65 0.61 -4.93 2.18
C TRP A 65 1.83 -5.07 1.29
N VAL A 66 1.89 -4.26 0.22
CA VAL A 66 3.06 -4.16 -0.65
C VAL A 66 4.02 -3.12 -0.06
N LEU A 67 5.18 -3.62 0.36
CA LEU A 67 6.16 -2.89 1.15
C LEU A 67 7.14 -2.10 0.29
N PRO A 68 7.87 -1.12 0.86
CA PRO A 68 8.92 -0.39 0.14
C PRO A 68 10.08 -1.30 -0.31
N GLY A 69 11.03 -0.73 -1.06
CA GLY A 69 12.24 -1.44 -1.49
C GLY A 69 12.23 -1.88 -2.95
N SER A 70 11.57 -1.09 -3.81
CA SER A 70 11.80 -1.16 -5.25
C SER A 70 13.25 -0.75 -5.58
N PRO A 71 13.83 -1.22 -6.71
CA PRO A 71 13.23 -2.13 -7.67
C PRO A 71 13.06 -3.54 -7.09
N TYR A 72 11.88 -4.12 -7.28
CA TYR A 72 11.61 -5.49 -6.86
C TYR A 72 12.31 -6.49 -7.79
N ARG A 73 12.67 -7.66 -7.26
CA ARG A 73 13.22 -8.76 -8.08
C ARG A 73 12.23 -9.23 -9.14
N SER A 74 10.92 -9.18 -8.84
CA SER A 74 9.86 -9.39 -9.82
C SER A 74 8.82 -8.27 -9.73
N GLU A 75 8.82 -7.38 -10.73
CA GLU A 75 7.73 -6.41 -10.93
C GLU A 75 6.41 -7.15 -11.19
N ALA A 76 6.44 -8.20 -12.02
CA ALA A 76 5.26 -8.96 -12.41
C ALA A 76 4.54 -9.59 -11.21
N GLY A 77 5.28 -10.14 -10.24
CA GLY A 77 4.69 -10.70 -9.03
C GLY A 77 4.06 -9.65 -8.12
N VAL A 78 4.69 -8.48 -8.00
CA VAL A 78 4.10 -7.35 -7.24
C VAL A 78 2.82 -6.85 -7.90
N LEU A 79 2.83 -6.64 -9.22
CA LEU A 79 1.63 -6.21 -9.95
C LEU A 79 0.51 -7.26 -9.84
N ARG A 80 0.85 -8.56 -9.91
CA ARG A 80 -0.12 -9.63 -9.69
C ARG A 80 -0.73 -9.58 -8.29
N ALA A 81 0.07 -9.43 -7.24
CA ALA A 81 -0.45 -9.36 -5.87
C ALA A 81 -1.39 -8.16 -5.67
N ILE A 82 -1.05 -7.00 -6.24
CA ILE A 82 -1.90 -5.80 -6.21
C ILE A 82 -3.22 -6.08 -6.93
N ARG A 83 -3.14 -6.64 -8.14
CA ARG A 83 -4.32 -7.01 -8.94
C ARG A 83 -5.23 -7.97 -8.19
N THR A 84 -4.69 -9.04 -7.62
CA THR A 84 -5.46 -10.02 -6.84
C THR A 84 -6.14 -9.33 -5.67
N ALA A 85 -5.44 -8.45 -4.93
CA ALA A 85 -6.07 -7.72 -3.83
C ALA A 85 -7.23 -6.84 -4.31
N ARG A 86 -7.03 -6.10 -5.41
CA ARG A 86 -8.01 -5.21 -6.02
C ARG A 86 -9.26 -5.96 -6.52
N GLU A 87 -9.08 -7.09 -7.19
CA GLU A 87 -10.16 -7.84 -7.83
C GLU A 87 -10.94 -8.70 -6.83
N GLU A 88 -10.27 -9.25 -5.81
CA GLU A 88 -10.88 -10.11 -4.80
C GLU A 88 -11.41 -9.33 -3.57
N GLY A 89 -11.29 -8.00 -3.56
CA GLY A 89 -11.76 -7.18 -2.45
C GLY A 89 -10.95 -7.38 -1.16
N ILE A 90 -9.67 -7.74 -1.26
CA ILE A 90 -8.81 -7.99 -0.10
C ILE A 90 -8.23 -6.65 0.35
N PRO A 91 -8.41 -6.21 1.62
CA PRO A 91 -7.85 -4.98 2.15
C PRO A 91 -6.39 -4.77 1.76
N PHE A 92 -6.10 -3.64 1.11
CA PHE A 92 -4.81 -3.37 0.49
C PHE A 92 -4.14 -2.10 1.04
N LEU A 93 -2.84 -2.20 1.32
CA LEU A 93 -1.94 -1.07 1.54
C LEU A 93 -0.70 -1.15 0.64
N GLY A 94 -0.40 -0.11 -0.11
CA GLY A 94 0.86 0.01 -0.87
C GLY A 94 1.68 1.21 -0.39
N THR A 95 2.93 1.02 0.05
CA THR A 95 3.77 2.11 0.58
C THR A 95 5.04 2.31 -0.25
N CYS A 96 5.37 3.57 -0.57
CA CYS A 96 6.49 3.96 -1.45
C CYS A 96 6.50 3.18 -2.78
N GLY A 97 7.37 2.16 -2.93
CA GLY A 97 7.38 1.24 -4.07
C GLY A 97 6.01 0.61 -4.32
N GLY A 98 5.31 0.20 -3.25
CA GLY A 98 3.97 -0.38 -3.36
C GLY A 98 2.93 0.61 -3.89
N PHE A 99 3.07 1.91 -3.58
CA PHE A 99 2.22 2.95 -4.15
C PHE A 99 2.49 3.14 -5.64
N GLN A 100 3.76 3.23 -6.02
CA GLN A 100 4.16 3.41 -7.42
C GLN A 100 3.65 2.25 -8.29
N HIS A 101 3.78 1.01 -7.79
CA HIS A 101 3.33 -0.18 -8.49
C HIS A 101 1.81 -0.36 -8.45
N ALA A 102 1.11 0.20 -7.45
CA ALA A 102 -0.35 0.24 -7.46
C ALA A 102 -0.90 1.14 -8.57
N LEU A 103 -0.27 2.29 -8.80
CA LEU A 103 -0.61 3.14 -9.95
C LEU A 103 -0.29 2.45 -11.27
N LEU A 104 0.85 1.75 -11.34
CA LEU A 104 1.29 1.03 -12.53
C LEU A 104 0.36 -0.14 -12.89
N GLU A 105 -0.05 -0.93 -11.90
CA GLU A 105 -1.05 -2.00 -12.06
C GLU A 105 -2.36 -1.42 -12.57
N TYR A 106 -2.90 -0.40 -11.91
CA TYR A 106 -4.18 0.19 -12.30
C TYR A 106 -4.14 0.82 -13.69
N ALA A 107 -3.02 1.47 -14.05
CA ALA A 107 -2.81 2.03 -15.39
C ALA A 107 -2.86 0.93 -16.46
N ARG A 108 -2.13 -0.17 -16.25
CA ARG A 108 -2.00 -1.24 -17.24
C ARG A 108 -3.28 -2.08 -17.33
N ASP A 109 -3.84 -2.50 -16.21
CA ASP A 109 -4.95 -3.47 -16.17
C ASP A 109 -6.33 -2.81 -16.29
N VAL A 110 -6.54 -1.63 -15.68
CA VAL A 110 -7.86 -0.96 -15.67
C VAL A 110 -7.97 0.10 -16.76
N CYS A 111 -6.92 0.90 -16.95
CA CYS A 111 -6.94 2.01 -17.92
C CYS A 111 -6.48 1.60 -19.34
N GLY A 112 -5.99 0.37 -19.52
CA GLY A 112 -5.48 -0.14 -20.80
C GLY A 112 -4.17 0.50 -21.26
N LEU A 113 -3.45 1.19 -20.36
CA LEU A 113 -2.16 1.83 -20.65
C LEU A 113 -1.03 0.79 -20.58
N THR A 114 -1.08 -0.27 -21.38
CA THR A 114 -0.19 -1.45 -21.24
C THR A 114 1.29 -1.13 -21.47
N GLY A 115 1.60 0.00 -22.12
CA GLY A 115 2.97 0.44 -22.41
C GLY A 115 3.61 1.32 -21.34
N VAL A 116 2.88 1.75 -20.29
CA VAL A 116 3.48 2.59 -19.26
C VAL A 116 4.53 1.82 -18.46
N ALA A 117 5.62 2.47 -18.09
CA ALA A 117 6.74 1.88 -17.35
C ALA A 117 7.10 2.68 -16.09
N HIS A 118 7.93 2.06 -15.25
CA HIS A 118 8.54 2.70 -14.09
C HIS A 118 10.02 2.97 -14.42
N ALA A 119 10.49 4.20 -14.28
CA ALA A 119 11.84 4.59 -14.70
C ALA A 119 12.95 3.86 -13.94
N GLU A 120 12.70 3.41 -12.71
CA GLU A 120 13.66 2.58 -11.95
C GLU A 120 13.85 1.19 -12.57
N ASN A 121 12.84 0.66 -13.27
CA ASN A 121 12.85 -0.67 -13.88
C ASN A 121 13.26 -0.61 -15.35
N ASP A 122 12.77 0.40 -16.07
CA ASP A 122 13.11 0.67 -17.48
C ASP A 122 13.37 2.17 -17.68
N PRO A 123 14.62 2.63 -17.44
CA PRO A 123 14.98 4.04 -17.62
C PRO A 123 14.86 4.54 -19.07
N GLY A 124 14.81 3.63 -20.06
CA GLY A 124 14.78 3.94 -21.48
C GLY A 124 13.39 3.94 -22.11
N ALA A 125 12.35 3.55 -21.36
CA ALA A 125 10.99 3.53 -21.87
C ALA A 125 10.51 4.94 -22.26
N GLU A 126 9.82 5.02 -23.41
CA GLU A 126 9.27 6.28 -23.93
C GLU A 126 8.11 6.81 -23.08
N ASP A 127 7.39 5.90 -22.42
CA ASP A 127 6.22 6.19 -21.60
C ASP A 127 6.47 5.70 -20.15
N LEU A 128 7.14 6.51 -19.31
CA LEU A 128 7.30 6.38 -17.82
C LEU A 128 6.17 6.89 -16.87
N LEU A 129 5.21 6.08 -16.40
CA LEU A 129 4.17 6.59 -15.48
C LEU A 129 4.78 7.15 -14.18
N ILE A 130 5.88 6.53 -13.78
CA ILE A 130 6.66 6.86 -12.61
C ILE A 130 8.06 7.29 -13.04
N GLU A 131 8.46 8.50 -12.68
CA GLU A 131 9.70 9.16 -13.11
C GLU A 131 10.58 9.54 -11.90
N PRO A 132 11.89 9.77 -12.10
CA PRO A 132 12.75 10.32 -11.06
C PRO A 132 12.22 11.66 -10.56
N LEU A 133 12.14 11.83 -9.25
CA LEU A 133 11.81 13.12 -8.65
C LEU A 133 12.97 14.09 -8.84
N ALA A 134 12.66 15.34 -9.23
CA ALA A 134 13.66 16.40 -9.38
C ALA A 134 14.45 16.64 -8.08
N CYS A 135 13.80 16.46 -6.92
CA CYS A 135 14.42 16.42 -5.61
C CYS A 135 14.08 15.09 -4.93
N SER A 136 15.11 14.31 -4.58
CA SER A 136 14.90 13.07 -3.82
C SER A 136 14.26 13.37 -2.47
N LEU A 137 13.22 12.62 -2.11
CA LEU A 137 12.55 12.76 -0.82
C LEU A 137 13.17 11.85 0.25
N VAL A 138 14.29 11.20 -0.04
CA VAL A 138 14.95 10.28 0.90
C VAL A 138 15.33 10.98 2.20
N GLY A 139 14.80 10.50 3.32
CA GLY A 139 15.05 11.06 4.65
C GLY A 139 14.28 12.35 4.96
N HIS A 140 13.44 12.83 4.03
CA HIS A 140 12.67 14.05 4.21
C HIS A 140 11.35 13.76 4.93
N ALA A 141 10.88 14.77 5.66
CA ALA A 141 9.53 14.84 6.17
C ALA A 141 8.84 16.05 5.56
N ALA A 142 7.65 15.86 4.98
CA ALA A 142 6.92 16.92 4.29
C ALA A 142 5.42 16.83 4.56
N ALA A 143 4.75 17.98 4.45
CA ALA A 143 3.31 18.03 4.62
C ALA A 143 2.58 17.31 3.47
N VAL A 144 1.48 16.64 3.82
CA VAL A 144 0.50 16.07 2.89
C VAL A 144 -0.86 16.62 3.27
N THR A 145 -1.52 17.27 2.32
CA THR A 145 -2.93 17.63 2.42
C THR A 145 -3.75 16.51 1.82
N VAL A 146 -4.78 16.09 2.55
CA VAL A 146 -5.66 14.97 2.18
C VAL A 146 -7.06 15.50 1.96
N GLU A 147 -7.72 15.05 0.89
CA GLU A 147 -9.04 15.52 0.53
C GLU A 147 -10.11 15.06 1.55
N PRO A 148 -11.12 15.90 1.85
CA PRO A 148 -12.22 15.52 2.72
C PRO A 148 -13.05 14.33 2.20
N GLY A 149 -13.57 13.54 3.13
CA GLY A 149 -14.45 12.40 2.84
C GLY A 149 -13.73 11.24 2.14
N THR A 150 -12.41 11.14 2.30
CA THR A 150 -11.58 10.07 1.76
C THR A 150 -11.32 8.98 2.80
N LEU A 151 -10.92 7.79 2.32
CA LEU A 151 -10.40 6.76 3.21
C LEU A 151 -9.13 7.25 3.92
N ALA A 152 -8.26 7.96 3.20
CA ALA A 152 -7.05 8.55 3.76
C ALA A 152 -7.34 9.53 4.91
N GLU A 153 -8.27 10.48 4.74
CA GLU A 153 -8.64 11.44 5.80
C GLU A 153 -9.22 10.71 7.01
N SER A 154 -10.10 9.73 6.78
CA SER A 154 -10.69 8.92 7.85
C SER A 154 -9.62 8.13 8.63
N ALA A 155 -8.67 7.52 7.92
CA ALA A 155 -7.58 6.76 8.53
C ALA A 155 -6.61 7.64 9.32
N ILE A 156 -6.27 8.82 8.80
CA ILE A 156 -5.32 9.77 9.40
C ILE A 156 -5.98 10.56 10.55
N GLY A 157 -7.28 10.85 10.43
CA GLY A 157 -8.05 11.67 11.36
C GLY A 157 -7.84 13.18 11.20
N SER A 158 -7.22 13.61 10.10
CA SER A 158 -6.91 15.02 9.79
C SER A 158 -6.79 15.22 8.28
N GLY A 159 -7.22 16.37 7.77
CA GLY A 159 -7.01 16.79 6.38
C GLY A 159 -5.58 17.25 6.07
N ARG A 160 -4.69 17.31 7.07
CA ARG A 160 -3.26 17.57 6.88
C ARG A 160 -2.42 16.72 7.84
N THR A 161 -1.33 16.16 7.34
CA THR A 161 -0.36 15.38 8.10
C THR A 161 1.07 15.71 7.65
N VAL A 162 2.09 15.31 8.42
CA VAL A 162 3.51 15.41 8.05
C VAL A 162 4.09 14.01 8.00
N GLU A 163 4.55 13.63 6.82
CA GLU A 163 4.90 12.25 6.50
C GLU A 163 6.35 12.11 6.06
N ARG A 164 6.92 10.92 6.29
CA ARG A 164 8.32 10.61 5.98
C ARG A 164 8.45 9.85 4.69
N TYR A 165 9.49 10.19 3.92
CA TYR A 165 9.72 9.63 2.61
C TYR A 165 11.08 8.94 2.51
N PHE A 166 11.12 7.89 1.69
CA PHE A 166 12.35 7.22 1.28
C PHE A 166 12.22 6.77 -0.17
N CYS A 167 11.84 7.69 -1.05
CA CYS A 167 11.58 7.41 -2.46
C CYS A 167 12.29 8.47 -3.33
N SER A 168 12.86 8.03 -4.44
CA SER A 168 13.49 8.90 -5.45
C SER A 168 12.65 9.01 -6.72
N TYR A 169 11.47 8.37 -6.76
CA TYR A 169 10.58 8.33 -7.91
C TYR A 169 9.14 8.69 -7.52
N GLY A 170 8.37 9.22 -8.46
CA GLY A 170 6.98 9.56 -8.24
C GLY A 170 6.15 9.65 -9.54
N PRO A 171 4.83 9.75 -9.40
CA PRO A 171 3.92 9.81 -10.54
C PRO A 171 4.10 11.11 -11.33
N SER A 172 4.22 11.01 -12.67
CA SER A 172 4.47 12.17 -13.54
C SER A 172 3.31 12.47 -14.50
N ARG A 173 2.72 11.44 -15.11
CA ARG A 173 1.72 11.61 -16.18
C ARG A 173 0.56 10.63 -16.09
N HIS A 174 -0.37 10.73 -17.05
CA HIS A 174 -1.59 9.92 -17.13
C HIS A 174 -2.52 9.98 -15.91
N LEU A 175 -2.26 10.90 -14.96
CA LEU A 175 -3.00 11.01 -13.70
C LEU A 175 -4.48 11.32 -13.92
N ASP A 176 -4.79 12.11 -14.95
CA ASP A 176 -6.17 12.40 -15.33
C ASP A 176 -6.87 11.18 -15.93
N THR A 177 -6.14 10.31 -16.65
CA THR A 177 -6.65 9.03 -17.13
C THR A 177 -6.97 8.10 -15.96
N LEU A 178 -6.07 8.02 -14.95
CA LEU A 178 -6.32 7.23 -13.75
C LEU A 178 -7.57 7.71 -13.01
N ARG A 179 -7.72 9.03 -12.84
CA ARG A 179 -8.91 9.65 -12.25
C ARG A 179 -10.18 9.34 -13.03
N ALA A 180 -10.13 9.47 -14.36
CA ALA A 180 -11.27 9.22 -15.23
C ALA A 180 -11.77 7.77 -15.17
N HIS A 181 -10.90 6.80 -14.86
CA HIS A 181 -11.27 5.39 -14.69
C HIS A 181 -11.69 5.04 -13.25
N GLY A 182 -11.62 6.00 -12.32
CA GLY A 182 -12.19 5.87 -10.97
C GLY A 182 -11.17 5.83 -9.84
N LEU A 183 -9.86 5.85 -10.11
CA LEU A 183 -8.86 5.95 -9.05
C LEU A 183 -8.88 7.36 -8.44
N ARG A 184 -9.03 7.45 -7.12
CA ARG A 184 -9.00 8.75 -6.42
C ARG A 184 -7.59 9.06 -5.95
N LEU A 185 -6.98 10.10 -6.51
CA LEU A 185 -5.69 10.62 -6.08
C LEU A 185 -5.95 11.60 -4.93
N SER A 186 -6.10 11.06 -3.71
CA SER A 186 -6.73 11.72 -2.56
C SER A 186 -5.81 12.57 -1.68
N GLY A 187 -4.51 12.62 -1.96
CA GLY A 187 -3.56 13.38 -1.14
C GLY A 187 -2.40 13.93 -1.93
N HIS A 188 -2.01 15.16 -1.59
CA HIS A 188 -1.06 15.98 -2.33
C HIS A 188 -0.06 16.67 -1.41
N ASP A 189 1.12 16.97 -1.91
CA ASP A 189 2.04 17.90 -1.24
C ASP A 189 1.69 19.37 -1.54
N GLU A 190 2.55 20.27 -1.07
CA GLU A 190 2.37 21.72 -1.20
C GLU A 190 2.48 22.21 -2.66
N ASP A 191 3.13 21.45 -3.54
CA ASP A 191 3.26 21.72 -4.96
C ASP A 191 2.15 21.02 -5.79
N GLY A 192 1.19 20.38 -5.13
CA GLY A 192 0.08 19.65 -5.76
C GLY A 192 0.45 18.25 -6.29
N GLN A 193 1.67 17.77 -6.05
CA GLN A 193 2.11 16.46 -6.50
C GLN A 193 1.42 15.36 -5.71
N VAL A 194 1.06 14.27 -6.38
CA VAL A 194 0.27 13.18 -5.77
C VAL A 194 1.13 12.37 -4.79
N ARG A 195 0.61 12.22 -3.57
CA ARG A 195 1.24 11.47 -2.48
C ARG A 195 0.36 10.34 -1.93
N VAL A 196 -0.94 10.36 -2.21
CA VAL A 196 -1.90 9.33 -1.78
C VAL A 196 -2.86 8.98 -2.92
N ALA A 197 -3.16 7.70 -3.07
CA ALA A 197 -4.18 7.18 -3.96
C ALA A 197 -5.05 6.14 -3.24
N GLU A 198 -6.32 6.09 -3.58
CA GLU A 198 -7.29 5.13 -3.06
C GLU A 198 -8.28 4.73 -4.15
N LEU A 199 -8.92 3.57 -4.00
CA LEU A 199 -9.91 3.07 -4.95
C LEU A 199 -11.32 3.11 -4.32
N PRO A 200 -12.16 4.10 -4.66
CA PRO A 200 -13.55 4.14 -4.25
C PRO A 200 -14.29 2.85 -4.63
N GLY A 201 -15.13 2.36 -3.71
CA GLY A 201 -15.90 1.12 -3.91
C GLY A 201 -15.16 -0.17 -3.49
N HIS A 202 -13.84 -0.12 -3.31
CA HIS A 202 -13.10 -1.22 -2.69
C HIS A 202 -13.23 -1.16 -1.15
N PRO A 203 -13.36 -2.30 -0.43
CA PRO A 203 -13.58 -2.30 1.02
C PRO A 203 -12.48 -1.58 1.81
N PHE A 204 -11.23 -1.71 1.37
CA PHE A 204 -10.10 -0.90 1.83
C PHE A 204 -8.99 -0.98 0.77
N PHE A 205 -8.71 0.10 0.05
CA PHE A 205 -7.58 0.17 -0.89
C PHE A 205 -6.92 1.52 -0.74
N LEU A 206 -5.73 1.53 -0.13
CA LEU A 206 -4.99 2.76 0.13
C LEU A 206 -3.54 2.59 -0.31
N ALA A 207 -2.99 3.60 -0.95
CA ALA A 207 -1.61 3.61 -1.37
C ALA A 207 -1.00 4.97 -1.04
N THR A 208 0.18 4.97 -0.43
CA THR A 208 0.88 6.19 0.00
C THR A 208 2.31 6.20 -0.53
N LEU A 209 2.75 7.31 -1.12
CA LEU A 209 4.15 7.45 -1.52
C LEU A 209 5.06 7.57 -0.29
N PHE A 210 4.58 8.21 0.77
CA PHE A 210 5.29 8.21 2.06
C PHE A 210 5.27 6.82 2.71
N GLN A 211 6.17 6.63 3.67
CA GLN A 211 6.36 5.40 4.41
C GLN A 211 5.84 5.55 5.85
N PRO A 212 4.57 5.18 6.13
CA PRO A 212 4.03 5.22 7.49
C PRO A 212 4.83 4.36 8.49
N GLU A 213 5.58 3.37 8.00
CA GLU A 213 6.50 2.52 8.78
C GLU A 213 7.63 3.32 9.44
N LEU A 214 8.00 4.45 8.84
CA LEU A 214 9.05 5.33 9.35
C LEU A 214 8.54 6.35 10.37
N SER A 215 7.22 6.41 10.61
CA SER A 215 6.63 7.36 11.55
C SER A 215 7.11 7.14 12.99
N GLY A 216 7.39 8.25 13.67
CA GLY A 216 7.90 8.24 15.05
C GLY A 216 9.15 7.39 15.26
N ASP A 217 9.26 6.86 16.47
CA ASP A 217 10.33 5.97 16.93
C ASP A 217 9.99 4.47 16.76
N GLY A 218 8.87 4.15 16.12
CA GLY A 218 8.36 2.78 15.98
C GLY A 218 7.61 2.25 17.21
N SER A 219 7.43 3.05 18.27
CA SER A 219 6.66 2.63 19.45
C SER A 219 5.16 2.61 19.23
N ARG A 220 4.65 3.43 18.29
CA ARG A 220 3.23 3.56 17.96
C ARG A 220 3.01 3.35 16.47
N PRO A 221 2.05 2.49 16.06
CA PRO A 221 1.71 2.31 14.65
C PRO A 221 1.11 3.60 14.09
N HIS A 222 1.49 3.91 12.85
CA HIS A 222 0.86 4.99 12.12
C HIS A 222 -0.65 4.74 11.96
N PRO A 223 -1.52 5.78 11.98
CA PRO A 223 -2.95 5.60 11.81
C PRO A 223 -3.36 4.83 10.55
N VAL A 224 -2.65 5.00 9.42
CA VAL A 224 -2.85 4.20 8.19
C VAL A 224 -2.61 2.71 8.41
N ILE A 225 -1.54 2.34 9.12
CA ILE A 225 -1.21 0.93 9.41
C ILE A 225 -2.28 0.34 10.35
N ARG A 226 -2.73 1.11 11.33
CA ARG A 226 -3.84 0.72 12.21
C ARG A 226 -5.13 0.54 11.42
N ALA A 227 -5.42 1.41 10.46
CA ALA A 227 -6.61 1.31 9.62
C ALA A 227 -6.60 0.03 8.77
N LEU A 228 -5.46 -0.33 8.16
CA LEU A 228 -5.29 -1.61 7.48
C LEU A 228 -5.53 -2.79 8.43
N ALA A 229 -4.96 -2.78 9.64
CA ALA A 229 -5.14 -3.86 10.60
C ALA A 229 -6.60 -4.05 11.04
N ARG A 230 -7.35 -2.94 11.15
CA ARG A 230 -8.80 -2.97 11.39
C ARG A 230 -9.55 -3.57 10.20
N ALA A 231 -9.21 -3.15 8.98
CA ALA A 231 -9.80 -3.68 7.76
C ALA A 231 -9.55 -5.18 7.61
N ALA A 232 -8.33 -5.65 7.89
CA ALA A 232 -7.98 -7.07 7.90
C ALA A 232 -8.82 -7.88 8.91
N THR A 233 -8.97 -7.37 10.13
CA THR A 233 -9.76 -8.03 11.18
C THR A 233 -11.25 -8.11 10.82
N ALA A 234 -11.78 -7.05 10.19
CA ALA A 234 -13.16 -7.02 9.71
C ALA A 234 -13.38 -8.02 8.57
N HIS A 235 -12.50 -8.01 7.56
CA HIS A 235 -12.53 -8.95 6.44
C HIS A 235 -12.44 -10.41 6.91
N ALA A 236 -11.56 -10.70 7.87
CA ALA A 236 -11.44 -12.01 8.48
C ALA A 236 -12.74 -12.49 9.13
N SER A 237 -13.44 -11.58 9.81
CA SER A 237 -14.72 -11.86 10.49
C SER A 237 -15.85 -12.10 9.49
N GLU A 238 -15.88 -11.35 8.39
CA GLU A 238 -16.86 -11.50 7.31
C GLU A 238 -16.71 -12.84 6.59
N ARG A 239 -15.47 -13.25 6.27
CA ARG A 239 -15.20 -14.55 5.66
C ARG A 239 -15.65 -15.73 6.53
N VAL A 240 -15.43 -15.64 7.85
CA VAL A 240 -15.92 -16.67 8.78
C VAL A 240 -17.45 -16.72 8.78
N ARG A 241 -18.12 -15.57 8.76
CA ARG A 241 -19.60 -15.52 8.69
C ARG A 241 -20.15 -16.08 7.39
N ALA A 242 -19.47 -15.84 6.27
CA ALA A 242 -19.88 -16.36 4.96
C ALA A 242 -19.65 -17.87 4.79
N ALA A 243 -18.74 -18.45 5.59
CA ALA A 243 -18.41 -19.88 5.58
C ALA A 243 -19.29 -20.74 6.50
N VAL A 244 -20.19 -20.12 7.28
CA VAL A 244 -21.16 -20.77 8.18
C VAL A 244 -22.54 -20.72 7.53
#